data_AF-A0A7K5RVR7-F1
#
_entry.id   AF-A0A7K5RVR7-F1
#
_cell.length_a   1.000
_cell.length_b   1.000
_cell.length_c   1.000
_cell.angle_alpha   90.00
_cell.angle_beta   90.00
_cell.angle_gamma   90.00
#
_symmetry.space_group_name_H-M   'P 1'
#
loop_
_entity.id
_entity.type
_entity.pdbx_description
1 polymer ?
#
loop_
_entity_poly.entity_id
_entity_poly.type
_entity_poly.pdbx_seq_one_letter_code
_entity_poly.pdbx_strand_id
1 'polypeptide(L)'
;MAEQSFPEMALLAQVLAADNTEAPLLRTTRRGSQPPAPAKGTEDGKAPPLLSRRSSTLSRRSSFGMVPGSRRPSIGPWMLHRRVSFSGLPIFQPILKTRLENTYRIGPDKGCKFSVERVQWVLEETLARALGTTVYSAQGSAPLAQSLTELLQSRAKEVVPPRYKLVCHVVLGQQGQQSLVVASRGLWDPETDSFASATFSNASLFAVATVHGVYFE
;
A
#
# COMPACT_ATOMS: atom_id res chain seq x y z
N MET A 1 -19.55 -55.19 -30.63
CA MET A 1 -18.10 -55.32 -30.36
C MET A 1 -17.38 -54.67 -31.54
N ALA A 2 -16.70 -53.54 -31.47
CA ALA A 2 -16.23 -52.74 -30.35
C ALA A 2 -16.29 -51.26 -30.76
N GLU A 3 -16.66 -50.41 -29.80
CA GLU A 3 -16.47 -48.96 -29.88
C GLU A 3 -14.98 -48.63 -29.79
N GLN A 4 -14.53 -47.66 -30.58
CA GLN A 4 -13.46 -46.74 -30.19
C GLN A 4 -13.80 -45.36 -30.72
N SER A 5 -14.16 -44.48 -29.79
CA SER A 5 -14.32 -43.05 -29.93
C SER A 5 -13.08 -42.37 -29.33
N PHE A 6 -12.41 -41.51 -30.10
CA PHE A 6 -11.47 -40.53 -29.58
C PHE A 6 -11.62 -39.21 -30.36
N PRO A 7 -11.49 -38.05 -29.70
CA PRO A 7 -12.25 -36.86 -30.07
C PRO A 7 -11.43 -35.77 -30.77
N GLU A 8 -12.07 -35.14 -31.76
CA GLU A 8 -12.23 -33.70 -31.94
C GLU A 8 -11.22 -32.77 -31.22
N MET A 9 -9.99 -32.71 -31.74
CA MET A 9 -8.95 -31.74 -31.33
C MET A 9 -8.51 -30.86 -32.51
N ALA A 10 -9.46 -30.37 -33.31
CA ALA A 10 -9.17 -29.59 -34.52
C ALA A 10 -9.86 -28.22 -34.60
N LEU A 11 -10.58 -27.76 -33.57
CA LEU A 11 -11.39 -26.53 -33.65
C LEU A 11 -10.89 -25.31 -32.86
N LEU A 12 -9.65 -25.34 -32.35
CA LEU A 12 -9.05 -24.20 -31.63
C LEU A 12 -7.81 -23.60 -32.33
N ALA A 13 -7.69 -23.74 -33.65
CA ALA A 13 -6.53 -23.27 -34.41
C ALA A 13 -6.83 -22.15 -35.44
N GLN A 14 -7.98 -21.47 -35.40
CA GLN A 14 -8.36 -20.50 -36.46
C GLN A 14 -8.98 -19.16 -36.00
N VAL A 15 -8.56 -18.55 -34.89
CA VAL A 15 -8.99 -17.16 -34.56
C VAL A 15 -7.82 -16.21 -34.21
N LEU A 16 -6.60 -16.49 -34.69
CA LEU A 16 -5.48 -15.54 -34.59
C LEU A 16 -4.93 -15.20 -35.98
N ALA A 17 -5.62 -14.30 -36.69
CA ALA A 17 -5.05 -13.48 -37.76
C ALA A 17 -6.05 -12.41 -38.21
N ALA A 18 -5.91 -11.19 -37.71
CA ALA A 18 -6.09 -9.92 -38.44
C ALA A 18 -6.15 -8.76 -37.43
N ASP A 19 -4.97 -8.29 -37.06
CA ASP A 19 -4.75 -6.94 -36.55
C ASP A 19 -4.54 -6.02 -37.77
N ASN A 20 -4.97 -4.76 -37.63
CA ASN A 20 -4.55 -3.53 -38.33
C ASN A 20 -5.77 -2.61 -38.64
N THR A 21 -6.04 -1.55 -37.87
CA THR A 21 -5.43 -0.20 -37.92
C THR A 21 -6.33 0.78 -38.68
N GLU A 22 -7.04 1.68 -37.97
CA GLU A 22 -6.80 3.14 -37.95
C GLU A 22 -7.94 3.89 -37.22
N ALA A 23 -7.57 4.82 -36.33
CA ALA A 23 -8.45 5.79 -35.69
C ALA A 23 -8.08 7.21 -36.18
N PRO A 24 -9.03 8.11 -36.49
CA PRO A 24 -8.67 9.43 -37.01
C PRO A 24 -8.31 10.46 -35.92
N LEU A 25 -7.29 11.24 -36.27
CA LEU A 25 -6.56 12.28 -35.54
C LEU A 25 -7.43 13.46 -35.03
N LEU A 26 -7.22 13.86 -33.77
CA LEU A 26 -7.67 15.15 -33.24
C LEU A 26 -6.53 16.18 -33.29
N ARG A 27 -6.85 17.30 -33.95
CA ARG A 27 -5.96 18.43 -34.23
C ARG A 27 -5.48 19.15 -32.95
N THR A 28 -4.19 19.45 -32.96
CA THR A 28 -3.48 20.30 -32.00
C THR A 28 -3.83 21.78 -32.20
N THR A 29 -4.20 22.49 -31.13
CA THR A 29 -4.01 23.95 -31.05
C THR A 29 -3.26 24.30 -29.76
N ARG A 30 -2.11 24.93 -29.98
CA ARG A 30 -1.14 25.39 -28.99
C ARG A 30 -1.51 26.81 -28.61
N ARG A 31 -1.73 27.11 -27.32
CA ARG A 31 -1.67 28.49 -26.81
C ARG A 31 -1.20 28.49 -25.36
N GLY A 32 0.08 28.83 -25.18
CA GLY A 32 0.63 29.18 -23.88
C GLY A 32 0.35 30.64 -23.54
N SER A 33 0.34 30.94 -22.25
CA SER A 33 0.48 32.31 -21.73
C SER A 33 1.11 32.26 -20.34
N GLN A 34 2.32 32.81 -20.29
CA GLN A 34 3.18 33.05 -19.14
C GLN A 34 2.69 34.28 -18.35
N PRO A 35 3.00 34.43 -17.04
CA PRO A 35 2.43 35.48 -16.19
C PRO A 35 3.13 36.85 -16.34
N PRO A 36 2.45 37.97 -16.08
CA PRO A 36 3.09 39.29 -16.05
C PRO A 36 3.51 39.72 -14.64
N ALA A 37 4.63 40.45 -14.59
CA ALA A 37 5.06 41.37 -13.54
C ALA A 37 5.54 42.68 -14.22
N PRO A 38 5.90 43.76 -13.51
CA PRO A 38 5.14 44.53 -12.52
C PRO A 38 4.95 46.00 -12.98
N ALA A 39 4.02 46.75 -12.37
CA ALA A 39 3.93 48.22 -12.51
C ALA A 39 4.26 48.91 -11.17
N LYS A 40 5.10 49.95 -11.23
CA LYS A 40 5.59 50.77 -10.12
C LYS A 40 4.72 52.01 -9.87
N GLY A 41 4.65 52.41 -8.60
CA GLY A 41 4.44 53.79 -8.11
C GLY A 41 3.01 54.11 -7.68
N THR A 42 2.70 54.83 -6.61
CA THR A 42 3.47 55.53 -5.55
C THR A 42 2.40 55.93 -4.50
N GLU A 43 2.67 55.70 -3.21
CA GLU A 43 2.25 56.44 -1.97
C GLU A 43 0.77 56.87 -1.81
N ASP A 44 0.05 56.68 -0.70
CA ASP A 44 0.36 56.94 0.71
C ASP A 44 -0.79 56.40 1.62
N GLY A 45 -0.53 56.13 2.91
CA GLY A 45 -1.55 56.30 3.98
C GLY A 45 -2.29 55.10 4.57
N LYS A 46 -1.83 54.67 5.77
CA LYS A 46 -2.60 54.16 6.93
C LYS A 46 -3.10 52.69 6.93
N ALA A 47 -2.40 51.84 7.68
CA ALA A 47 -2.85 50.51 8.10
C ALA A 47 -3.38 50.50 9.56
N PRO A 48 -4.50 49.82 9.86
CA PRO A 48 -4.91 49.48 11.23
C PRO A 48 -4.31 48.13 11.71
N PRO A 49 -4.27 47.88 13.03
CA PRO A 49 -3.25 47.04 13.65
C PRO A 49 -3.56 45.54 13.74
N LEU A 50 -2.50 44.74 13.69
CA LEU A 50 -2.48 43.32 14.07
C LEU A 50 -2.51 43.16 15.60
N LEU A 51 -3.46 42.37 16.09
CA LEU A 51 -3.60 42.02 17.49
C LEU A 51 -2.52 41.00 17.90
N SER A 52 -1.54 41.49 18.64
CA SER A 52 -0.63 40.72 19.49
C SER A 52 -1.39 40.17 20.71
N ARG A 53 -1.23 38.87 21.02
CA ARG A 53 -1.75 38.27 22.26
C ARG A 53 -0.68 37.48 23.01
N ARG A 54 -0.20 38.16 24.06
CA ARG A 54 0.28 37.67 25.38
C ARG A 54 1.56 36.82 25.44
N SER A 55 2.68 37.52 25.68
CA SER A 55 3.70 37.11 26.65
C SER A 55 3.30 37.56 28.06
N SER A 56 3.27 36.65 29.03
CA SER A 56 3.08 36.99 30.45
C SER A 56 4.44 37.12 31.15
N THR A 57 4.75 38.31 31.61
CA THR A 57 5.79 38.59 32.61
C THR A 57 5.18 38.49 34.01
N LEU A 58 5.73 37.63 34.86
CA LEU A 58 5.51 37.70 36.30
C LEU A 58 6.87 37.92 36.97
N SER A 59 7.08 39.15 37.44
CA SER A 59 8.19 39.48 38.32
C SER A 59 7.76 39.20 39.76
N ARG A 60 8.57 38.43 40.51
CA ARG A 60 8.47 38.42 41.98
C ARG A 60 9.85 38.26 42.63
N ARG A 61 10.39 39.43 43.00
CA ARG A 61 11.09 39.78 44.25
C ARG A 61 12.09 38.79 44.85
N SER A 62 13.33 39.29 44.94
CA SER A 62 14.46 38.74 45.69
C SER A 62 14.26 38.77 47.21
N SER A 63 14.85 37.77 47.88
CA SER A 63 15.54 37.96 49.17
C SER A 63 16.49 36.78 49.44
N PHE A 64 17.72 37.14 49.79
CA PHE A 64 18.83 36.27 50.18
C PHE A 64 18.54 35.45 51.43
N GLY A 65 19.12 34.25 51.50
CA GLY A 65 19.13 33.41 52.69
C GLY A 65 19.87 32.10 52.47
N MET A 66 21.21 32.15 52.43
CA MET A 66 22.03 30.96 52.66
C MET A 66 21.91 30.58 54.14
N VAL A 67 21.30 29.43 54.42
CA VAL A 67 21.40 28.77 55.73
C VAL A 67 22.48 27.70 55.61
N PRO A 68 23.59 27.79 56.37
CA PRO A 68 24.55 26.70 56.46
C PRO A 68 24.01 25.64 57.44
N GLY A 69 23.87 24.41 56.95
CA GLY A 69 23.63 23.24 57.81
C GLY A 69 22.24 22.61 57.66
N SER A 70 22.06 21.80 56.63
CA SER A 70 21.34 20.52 56.75
C SER A 70 21.76 19.59 55.62
N ARG A 71 21.99 18.33 56.00
CA ARG A 71 22.65 17.28 55.22
C ARG A 71 21.62 16.56 54.34
N ARG A 72 21.99 16.13 53.13
CA ARG A 72 21.87 14.70 52.75
C ARG A 72 22.76 14.33 51.55
N PRO A 73 23.40 13.15 51.56
CA PRO A 73 24.52 12.82 50.69
C PRO A 73 24.13 12.62 49.23
N SER A 74 25.04 13.01 48.35
CA SER A 74 25.30 12.34 47.08
C SER A 74 25.56 10.84 47.32
N ILE A 75 25.27 10.02 46.30
CA ILE A 75 25.32 8.53 46.25
C ILE A 75 23.91 7.94 46.20
N GLY A 76 23.29 8.06 45.03
CA GLY A 76 22.34 7.09 44.51
C GLY A 76 23.02 6.30 43.39
N PRO A 77 22.65 5.03 43.15
CA PRO A 77 23.37 4.17 42.21
C PRO A 77 23.16 4.67 40.78
N TRP A 78 24.18 5.34 40.25
CA TRP A 78 24.50 5.24 38.83
C TRP A 78 24.73 3.74 38.55
N MET A 79 24.28 3.27 37.38
CA MET A 79 24.37 1.90 36.86
C MET A 79 23.11 1.01 36.93
N LEU A 80 21.95 1.48 36.45
CA LEU A 80 21.17 0.65 35.52
C LEU A 80 20.74 1.53 34.33
N HIS A 81 21.42 1.35 33.22
CA HIS A 81 21.41 2.20 32.03
C HIS A 81 20.07 2.16 31.27
N ARG A 82 19.11 3.01 31.65
CA ARG A 82 18.01 3.39 30.75
C ARG A 82 17.96 4.91 30.64
N ARG A 83 18.37 5.44 29.49
CA ARG A 83 18.20 6.85 29.15
C ARG A 83 16.67 7.09 29.08
N VAL A 84 16.14 7.86 30.02
CA VAL A 84 14.73 8.29 30.03
C VAL A 84 14.63 9.66 29.35
N SER A 85 13.55 9.89 28.59
CA SER A 85 13.28 11.20 27.98
C SER A 85 12.85 12.20 29.06
N PHE A 86 12.79 13.50 28.70
CA PHE A 86 12.24 14.54 29.58
C PHE A 86 10.81 14.24 30.07
N SER A 87 10.05 13.41 29.32
CA SER A 87 8.71 12.94 29.68
C SER A 87 8.68 11.70 30.58
N GLY A 88 9.83 11.18 31.03
CA GLY A 88 9.91 9.98 31.88
C GLY A 88 9.60 8.67 31.16
N LEU A 89 9.41 8.70 29.84
CA LEU A 89 9.20 7.51 29.03
C LEU A 89 10.56 6.87 28.67
N PRO A 90 10.65 5.53 28.60
CA PRO A 90 11.87 4.88 28.13
C PRO A 90 12.15 5.34 26.70
N ILE A 91 13.34 5.89 26.45
CA ILE A 91 13.77 6.19 25.09
C ILE A 91 13.93 4.86 24.38
N PHE A 92 12.97 4.52 23.52
CA PHE A 92 13.11 3.40 22.60
C PHE A 92 14.37 3.65 21.79
N GLN A 93 15.29 2.69 21.74
CA GLN A 93 16.45 2.81 20.86
C GLN A 93 15.91 3.10 19.45
N PRO A 94 16.43 4.12 18.74
CA PRO A 94 16.02 4.34 17.36
C PRO A 94 16.27 3.03 16.63
N ILE A 95 15.25 2.49 15.96
CA ILE A 95 15.36 1.27 15.16
C ILE A 95 16.55 1.49 14.24
N LEU A 96 17.66 0.77 14.49
CA LEU A 96 18.83 0.82 13.64
C LEU A 96 18.39 0.25 12.31
N LYS A 97 18.08 1.14 11.36
CA LYS A 97 17.79 0.75 9.98
C LYS A 97 19.11 0.24 9.41
N THR A 98 19.30 -1.07 9.40
CA THR A 98 20.42 -1.70 8.72
C THR A 98 20.44 -1.19 7.29
N ARG A 99 21.47 -0.42 6.95
CA ARG A 99 21.64 0.13 5.61
C ARG A 99 22.20 -0.99 4.75
N LEU A 100 21.32 -1.71 4.06
CA LEU A 100 21.75 -2.66 3.03
C LEU A 100 22.24 -1.87 1.80
N GLU A 101 23.32 -2.35 1.20
CA GLU A 101 23.75 -1.88 -0.12
C GLU A 101 22.83 -2.44 -1.21
N ASN A 102 22.60 -1.63 -2.26
CA ASN A 102 21.80 -2.07 -3.40
C ASN A 102 22.50 -3.22 -4.11
N THR A 103 21.75 -4.27 -4.45
CA THR A 103 22.29 -5.41 -5.21
C THR A 103 22.34 -5.14 -6.73
N TYR A 104 21.78 -4.01 -7.20
CA TYR A 104 21.77 -3.54 -8.60
C TYR A 104 21.36 -4.58 -9.65
N ARG A 105 20.56 -5.59 -9.29
CA ARG A 105 20.14 -6.61 -10.26
C ARG A 105 18.87 -6.17 -10.98
N ILE A 106 18.93 -6.23 -12.29
CA ILE A 106 17.91 -5.70 -13.21
C ILE A 106 16.84 -6.76 -13.54
N GLY A 107 17.10 -8.04 -13.29
CA GLY A 107 16.15 -9.13 -13.57
C GLY A 107 16.12 -10.20 -12.49
N PRO A 108 15.06 -11.02 -12.43
CA PRO A 108 14.91 -12.10 -11.46
C PRO A 108 15.95 -13.21 -11.68
N ASP A 109 16.43 -13.80 -10.59
CA ASP A 109 17.32 -14.96 -10.66
C ASP A 109 16.60 -16.17 -11.30
N LYS A 110 17.36 -17.15 -11.78
CA LYS A 110 16.80 -18.38 -12.36
C LYS A 110 15.89 -19.08 -11.34
N GLY A 111 14.62 -19.29 -11.71
CA GLY A 111 13.61 -19.90 -10.84
C GLY A 111 12.96 -18.95 -9.83
N CYS A 112 13.41 -17.70 -9.74
CA CYS A 112 12.84 -16.67 -8.86
C CYS A 112 11.86 -15.74 -9.61
N LYS A 113 11.18 -16.25 -10.65
CA LYS A 113 10.13 -15.52 -11.35
C LYS A 113 8.79 -15.62 -10.62
N PHE A 114 7.91 -14.65 -10.84
CA PHE A 114 6.54 -14.70 -10.33
C PHE A 114 5.77 -15.87 -10.96
N SER A 115 5.40 -16.86 -10.14
CA SER A 115 4.62 -18.02 -10.59
C SER A 115 3.12 -17.76 -10.44
N VAL A 116 2.46 -17.39 -11.54
CA VAL A 116 1.02 -17.06 -11.56
C VAL A 116 0.16 -18.21 -11.02
N GLU A 117 0.38 -19.43 -11.50
CA GLU A 117 -0.40 -20.62 -11.11
C GLU A 117 -0.31 -20.89 -9.62
N ARG A 118 0.90 -20.81 -9.04
CA ARG A 118 1.12 -21.08 -7.61
C ARG A 118 0.45 -20.03 -6.74
N VAL A 119 0.50 -18.76 -7.15
CA VAL A 119 -0.19 -17.68 -6.42
C VAL A 119 -1.70 -17.85 -6.57
N GLN A 120 -2.20 -18.12 -7.77
CA GLN A 120 -3.63 -18.36 -8.00
C GLN A 120 -4.16 -19.50 -7.12
N TRP A 121 -3.47 -20.64 -7.07
CA TRP A 121 -3.84 -21.77 -6.22
C TRP A 121 -3.93 -21.38 -4.73
N VAL A 122 -2.93 -20.62 -4.23
CA VAL A 122 -2.96 -20.11 -2.85
C VAL A 122 -4.15 -19.17 -2.62
N LEU A 123 -4.47 -18.30 -3.57
CA LEU A 123 -5.61 -17.39 -3.45
C LEU A 123 -6.93 -18.17 -3.42
N GLU A 124 -7.12 -19.13 -4.33
CA GLU A 124 -8.31 -19.98 -4.38
C GLU A 124 -8.50 -20.79 -3.10
N GLU A 125 -7.44 -21.44 -2.61
CA GLU A 125 -7.46 -22.21 -1.37
C GLU A 125 -7.81 -21.31 -0.17
N THR A 126 -7.18 -20.15 -0.11
CA THR A 126 -7.37 -19.20 0.99
C THR A 126 -8.80 -18.64 1.00
N LEU A 127 -9.32 -18.26 -0.16
CA LEU A 127 -10.70 -17.77 -0.30
C LEU A 127 -11.71 -18.87 0.07
N ALA A 128 -11.52 -20.09 -0.42
CA ALA A 128 -12.40 -21.21 -0.09
C ALA A 128 -12.44 -21.50 1.41
N ARG A 129 -11.27 -21.48 2.08
CA ARG A 129 -11.18 -21.71 3.53
C ARG A 129 -11.79 -20.57 4.34
N ALA A 130 -11.58 -19.31 3.92
CA ALA A 130 -12.07 -18.16 4.66
C ALA A 130 -13.56 -17.89 4.46
N LEU A 131 -14.08 -18.09 3.24
CA LEU A 131 -15.43 -17.69 2.84
C LEU A 131 -16.43 -18.84 2.72
N GLY A 132 -15.98 -20.09 2.84
CA GLY A 132 -16.82 -21.28 2.67
C GLY A 132 -18.04 -21.33 3.59
N THR A 133 -17.91 -20.85 4.83
CA THR A 133 -18.98 -20.86 5.84
C THR A 133 -19.54 -19.47 6.16
N THR A 134 -19.02 -18.41 5.54
CA THR A 134 -19.39 -17.03 5.86
C THR A 134 -20.66 -16.61 5.14
N VAL A 135 -21.56 -15.93 5.85
CA VAL A 135 -22.77 -15.33 5.29
C VAL A 135 -22.56 -13.83 5.08
N TYR A 136 -23.09 -13.30 3.98
CA TYR A 136 -22.98 -11.87 3.68
C TYR A 136 -23.66 -11.01 4.74
N SER A 137 -22.98 -9.97 5.22
CA SER A 137 -23.53 -8.92 6.06
C SER A 137 -23.00 -7.57 5.61
N ALA A 138 -23.90 -6.63 5.33
CA ALA A 138 -23.52 -5.29 4.88
C ALA A 138 -22.59 -4.59 5.89
N GLN A 139 -22.89 -4.70 7.19
CA GLN A 139 -22.10 -4.08 8.27
C GLN A 139 -20.73 -4.74 8.45
N GLY A 140 -20.65 -6.05 8.24
CA GLY A 140 -19.41 -6.83 8.41
C GLY A 140 -18.54 -6.90 7.15
N SER A 141 -19.06 -6.51 5.98
CA SER A 141 -18.39 -6.71 4.70
C SER A 141 -17.07 -5.94 4.56
N ALA A 142 -17.03 -4.68 5.01
CA ALA A 142 -15.83 -3.84 4.93
C ALA A 142 -14.65 -4.36 5.78
N PRO A 143 -14.80 -4.63 7.09
CA PRO A 143 -13.70 -5.18 7.89
C PRO A 143 -13.31 -6.59 7.44
N LEU A 144 -14.27 -7.38 6.96
CA LEU A 144 -14.00 -8.70 6.39
C LEU A 144 -13.13 -8.59 5.12
N ALA A 145 -13.45 -7.68 4.19
CA ALA A 145 -12.65 -7.47 2.99
C ALA A 145 -11.23 -6.99 3.31
N GLN A 146 -11.07 -6.11 4.30
CA GLN A 146 -9.75 -5.68 4.76
C GLN A 146 -8.95 -6.86 5.34
N SER A 147 -9.56 -7.63 6.23
CA SER A 147 -8.92 -8.81 6.84
C SER A 147 -8.53 -9.85 5.78
N LEU A 148 -9.40 -10.09 4.79
CA LEU A 148 -9.08 -10.97 3.65
C LEU A 148 -7.90 -10.44 2.85
N THR A 149 -7.83 -9.13 2.60
CA THR A 149 -6.74 -8.53 1.83
C THR A 149 -5.40 -8.73 2.55
N GLU A 150 -5.35 -8.49 3.86
CA GLU A 150 -4.15 -8.71 4.67
C GLU A 150 -3.75 -10.19 4.70
N LEU A 151 -4.73 -11.09 4.85
CA LEU A 151 -4.50 -12.52 4.87
C LEU A 151 -3.97 -13.03 3.52
N LEU A 152 -4.61 -12.65 2.41
CA LEU A 152 -4.16 -13.01 1.05
C LEU A 152 -2.77 -12.44 0.76
N GLN A 153 -2.49 -11.21 1.17
CA GLN A 153 -1.16 -10.61 1.02
C GLN A 153 -0.10 -11.41 1.80
N SER A 154 -0.41 -11.85 3.02
CA SER A 154 0.50 -12.65 3.83
C SER A 154 0.79 -14.01 3.19
N ARG A 155 -0.23 -14.69 2.67
CA ARG A 155 -0.12 -15.98 1.98
C ARG A 155 0.61 -15.88 0.65
N ALA A 156 0.31 -14.86 -0.14
CA ALA A 156 1.01 -14.61 -1.39
C ALA A 156 2.50 -14.35 -1.14
N LYS A 157 2.84 -13.63 -0.05
CA LYS A 157 4.23 -13.35 0.32
C LYS A 157 5.05 -14.60 0.68
N GLU A 158 4.42 -15.67 1.15
CA GLU A 158 5.10 -16.94 1.45
C GLU A 158 5.54 -17.68 0.16
N VAL A 159 4.81 -17.48 -0.93
CA VAL A 159 5.04 -18.16 -2.20
C VAL A 159 5.86 -17.32 -3.17
N VAL A 160 5.70 -16.00 -3.11
CA VAL A 160 6.33 -15.07 -4.04
C VAL A 160 7.79 -14.82 -3.64
N PRO A 161 8.73 -14.79 -4.60
CA PRO A 161 10.12 -14.46 -4.33
C PRO A 161 10.27 -13.07 -3.65
N PRO A 162 11.24 -12.89 -2.74
CA PRO A 162 11.31 -11.73 -1.85
C PRO A 162 11.54 -10.38 -2.57
N ARG A 163 11.94 -10.42 -3.84
CA ARG A 163 12.29 -9.24 -4.64
C ARG A 163 11.11 -8.65 -5.41
N TYR A 164 9.90 -9.17 -5.17
CA TYR A 164 8.66 -8.64 -5.71
C TYR A 164 7.94 -7.78 -4.68
N LYS A 165 7.40 -6.65 -5.13
CA LYS A 165 6.39 -5.88 -4.40
C LYS A 165 5.01 -6.40 -4.78
N LEU A 166 4.20 -6.65 -3.76
CA LEU A 166 2.86 -7.19 -3.92
C LEU A 166 1.80 -6.12 -3.69
N VAL A 167 0.88 -5.99 -4.63
CA VAL A 167 -0.34 -5.20 -4.49
C VAL A 167 -1.53 -6.16 -4.55
N CYS A 168 -2.29 -6.22 -3.46
CA CYS A 168 -3.46 -7.08 -3.35
C CYS A 168 -4.73 -6.23 -3.40
N HIS A 169 -5.69 -6.64 -4.22
CA HIS A 169 -6.99 -6.02 -4.34
C HIS A 169 -8.07 -7.08 -4.17
N VAL A 170 -9.07 -6.81 -3.32
CA VAL A 170 -10.17 -7.73 -3.06
C VAL A 170 -11.48 -6.98 -3.24
N VAL A 171 -12.35 -7.54 -4.06
CA VAL A 171 -13.74 -7.09 -4.23
C VAL A 171 -14.63 -8.13 -3.58
N LEU A 172 -15.45 -7.71 -2.62
CA LEU A 172 -16.41 -8.56 -1.92
C LEU A 172 -17.81 -7.98 -2.07
N GLY A 173 -18.78 -8.83 -2.42
CA GLY A 173 -20.15 -8.39 -2.63
C GLY A 173 -21.17 -9.48 -2.32
N GLN A 174 -22.44 -9.07 -2.21
CA GLN A 174 -23.55 -9.99 -2.03
C GLN A 174 -23.78 -10.80 -3.32
N GLN A 175 -24.08 -12.09 -3.18
CA GLN A 175 -24.54 -12.91 -4.28
C GLN A 175 -26.02 -12.63 -4.53
N GLY A 176 -26.35 -12.21 -5.73
CA GLY A 176 -27.70 -11.84 -6.14
C GLY A 176 -27.85 -11.90 -7.66
N GLN A 177 -28.94 -11.34 -8.18
CA GLN A 177 -29.22 -11.30 -9.63
C GLN A 177 -28.56 -10.05 -10.27
N GLN A 178 -27.26 -9.86 -10.02
CA GLN A 178 -26.47 -8.79 -10.61
C GLN A 178 -25.28 -9.35 -11.37
N SER A 179 -24.82 -8.59 -12.37
CA SER A 179 -23.57 -8.86 -13.09
C SER A 179 -22.49 -7.87 -12.65
N LEU A 180 -21.29 -8.37 -12.44
CA LEU A 180 -20.11 -7.58 -12.14
C LEU A 180 -18.95 -8.04 -13.03
N VAL A 181 -18.25 -7.08 -13.63
CA VAL A 181 -17.00 -7.32 -14.35
C VAL A 181 -15.90 -6.52 -13.66
N VAL A 182 -14.85 -7.21 -13.22
CA VAL A 182 -13.65 -6.59 -12.65
C VAL A 182 -12.55 -6.67 -13.70
N ALA A 183 -12.02 -5.52 -14.09
CA ALA A 183 -10.91 -5.41 -15.03
C ALA A 183 -9.84 -4.47 -14.47
N SER A 184 -8.59 -4.79 -14.71
CA SER A 184 -7.45 -3.93 -14.38
C SER A 184 -6.53 -3.80 -15.61
N ARG A 185 -5.89 -2.64 -15.73
CA ARG A 185 -4.88 -2.35 -16.75
C ARG A 185 -3.68 -1.70 -16.05
N GLY A 186 -2.47 -2.05 -16.47
CA GLY A 186 -1.24 -1.55 -15.87
C GLY A 186 -0.17 -1.31 -16.93
N LEU A 187 0.78 -0.45 -16.60
CA LEU A 187 2.03 -0.26 -17.33
C LEU A 187 3.15 -0.91 -16.50
N TRP A 188 3.73 -1.97 -17.02
CA TRP A 188 4.66 -2.86 -16.33
C TRP A 188 5.47 -3.65 -17.35
N ASP A 189 6.56 -4.27 -16.90
CA ASP A 189 7.45 -5.06 -17.77
C ASP A 189 6.86 -6.46 -18.00
N PRO A 190 6.52 -6.86 -19.24
CA PRO A 190 5.89 -8.16 -19.52
C PRO A 190 6.80 -9.36 -19.21
N GLU A 191 8.11 -9.17 -19.07
CA GLU A 191 9.03 -10.28 -18.82
C GLU A 191 9.19 -10.63 -17.33
N THR A 192 9.00 -9.64 -16.46
CA THR A 192 9.28 -9.75 -15.02
C THR A 192 8.03 -9.59 -14.16
N ASP A 193 7.13 -8.69 -14.53
CA ASP A 193 5.91 -8.36 -13.79
C ASP A 193 4.74 -9.25 -14.23
N SER A 194 3.88 -9.61 -13.27
CA SER A 194 2.70 -10.41 -13.59
C SER A 194 1.62 -10.26 -12.52
N PHE A 195 0.47 -10.89 -12.74
CA PHE A 195 -0.63 -10.92 -11.79
C PHE A 195 -1.32 -12.27 -11.76
N ALA A 196 -1.94 -12.57 -10.64
CA ALA A 196 -2.83 -13.71 -10.46
C ALA A 196 -4.19 -13.21 -9.96
N SER A 197 -5.27 -13.81 -10.44
CA SER A 197 -6.63 -13.52 -10.00
C SER A 197 -7.35 -14.80 -9.64
N ALA A 198 -8.13 -14.76 -8.57
CA ALA A 198 -8.96 -15.87 -8.13
C ALA A 198 -10.37 -15.36 -7.79
N THR A 199 -11.37 -16.18 -8.08
CA THR A 199 -12.78 -15.88 -7.82
C THR A 199 -13.38 -16.95 -6.95
N PHE A 200 -14.15 -16.55 -5.94
CA PHE A 200 -14.91 -17.44 -5.07
C PHE A 200 -16.36 -16.97 -5.00
N SER A 201 -17.30 -17.91 -5.01
CA SER A 201 -18.73 -17.63 -4.85
C SER A 201 -19.39 -18.67 -3.98
N ASN A 202 -20.26 -18.21 -3.08
CA ASN A 202 -21.15 -19.04 -2.27
C ASN A 202 -22.61 -18.57 -2.50
N ALA A 203 -23.58 -19.19 -1.84
CA ALA A 203 -25.00 -18.85 -1.93
C ALA A 203 -25.30 -17.40 -1.52
N SER A 204 -24.53 -16.81 -0.59
CA SER A 204 -24.80 -15.45 -0.07
C SER A 204 -23.87 -14.35 -0.58
N LEU A 205 -22.65 -14.67 -0.99
CA LEU A 205 -21.62 -13.68 -1.37
C LEU A 205 -20.70 -14.19 -2.48
N PHE A 206 -20.04 -13.24 -3.15
CA PHE A 206 -18.90 -13.48 -4.03
C PHE A 206 -17.69 -12.67 -3.58
N ALA A 207 -16.50 -13.15 -3.96
CA ALA A 207 -15.25 -12.44 -3.80
C ALA A 207 -14.37 -12.62 -5.04
N VAL A 208 -13.72 -11.54 -5.45
CA VAL A 208 -12.70 -11.52 -6.50
C VAL A 208 -11.43 -10.96 -5.89
N ALA A 209 -10.37 -11.76 -5.87
CA ALA A 209 -9.06 -11.34 -5.40
C ALA A 209 -8.07 -11.27 -6.56
N THR A 210 -7.34 -10.16 -6.64
CA THR A 210 -6.28 -9.96 -7.63
C THR A 210 -5.00 -9.54 -6.92
N VAL A 211 -3.91 -10.22 -7.24
CA VAL A 211 -2.58 -9.92 -6.71
C VAL A 211 -1.66 -9.59 -7.88
N HIS A 212 -1.12 -8.38 -7.85
CA HIS A 212 -0.09 -7.92 -8.78
C HIS A 212 1.28 -8.10 -8.12
N GLY A 213 2.19 -8.78 -8.81
CA GLY A 213 3.59 -8.89 -8.45
C GLY A 213 4.43 -8.03 -9.38
N VAL A 214 5.03 -6.97 -8.82
CA VAL A 214 5.92 -6.06 -9.56
C VAL A 214 7.35 -6.27 -9.06
N TYR A 215 8.27 -6.54 -9.98
CA TYR A 215 9.66 -6.77 -9.69
C TYR A 215 10.33 -5.49 -9.18
N PHE A 216 11.19 -5.62 -8.17
CA PHE A 216 11.92 -4.50 -7.60
C PHE A 216 13.41 -4.60 -7.95
N GLU A 217 13.83 -3.78 -8.90
CA GLU A 217 15.21 -3.61 -9.37
C GLU A 217 16.16 -3.05 -8.30
#